data_AF-A0A967HHQ0-F1
#
_entry.id   AF-A0A967HHQ0-F1
#
_cell.length_a   1.000
_cell.length_b   1.000
_cell.length_c   1.000
_cell.angle_alpha   90.00
_cell.angle_beta   90.00
_cell.angle_gamma   90.00
#
_symmetry.space_group_name_H-M   'P 1'
#
loop_
_entity.id
_entity.type
_entity.pdbx_description
1 polymer ?
#
loop_
_entity_poly.entity_id
_entity_poly.type
_entity_poly.pdbx_seq_one_letter_code
_entity_poly.pdbx_strand_id
1 'polypeptide(L)'
;GAMTLAFGRAYGGSTVVYTGTSLLAPSRVIEEWAVPGLDHGDLATRSERYAGENNVHLLEPPLINDNNRLFVEGCEALGWEAEQFPINVKGCHGSSL
;
A
#
# COMPACT_ATOMS: atom_id res chain seq x y z
N GLY A 1 16.13 -20.75 17.49
CA GLY A 1 16.39 -19.49 16.76
C GLY A 1 15.65 -18.36 17.44
N ALA A 2 16.10 -17.12 17.29
CA ALA A 2 15.40 -15.93 17.79
C ALA A 2 14.78 -15.16 16.62
N MET A 3 13.59 -14.56 16.82
CA MET A 3 12.92 -13.68 15.88
C MET A 3 12.84 -12.28 16.50
N THR A 4 13.28 -11.26 15.75
CA THR A 4 13.15 -9.86 16.15
C THR A 4 11.90 -9.26 15.53
N LEU A 5 11.08 -8.58 16.33
CA LEU A 5 9.89 -7.86 15.89
C LEU A 5 10.06 -6.37 16.23
N ALA A 6 9.83 -5.49 15.25
CA ALA A 6 9.90 -4.04 15.42
C ALA A 6 8.50 -3.42 15.37
N PHE A 7 8.23 -2.48 16.27
CA PHE A 7 6.92 -1.82 16.41
C PHE A 7 7.07 -0.31 16.57
N GLY A 8 6.23 0.47 15.89
CA GLY A 8 6.15 1.92 16.09
C GLY A 8 5.47 2.27 17.41
N ARG A 9 6.16 3.02 18.28
CA ARG A 9 5.65 3.44 19.59
C ARG A 9 5.68 4.96 19.74
N ALA A 10 4.69 5.62 19.15
CA ALA A 10 4.43 7.05 19.28
C ALA A 10 2.93 7.32 19.11
N TYR A 11 2.50 8.58 19.27
CA TYR A 11 1.15 8.99 18.90
C TYR A 11 1.00 8.86 17.37
N GLY A 12 0.14 7.93 16.92
CA GLY A 12 0.06 7.45 15.53
C GLY A 12 0.46 5.98 15.36
N GLY A 13 1.16 5.38 16.32
CA GLY A 13 1.55 3.97 16.26
C GLY A 13 2.54 3.70 15.12
N SER A 14 2.27 2.68 14.29
CA SER A 14 3.12 2.35 13.14
C SER A 14 3.04 3.37 12.00
N THR A 15 2.01 4.23 11.96
CA THR A 15 1.84 5.22 10.89
C THR A 15 2.93 6.30 10.89
N VAL A 16 3.70 6.42 11.97
CA VAL A 16 4.83 7.37 12.04
C VAL A 16 6.13 6.82 11.43
N VAL A 17 6.19 5.53 11.09
CA VAL A 17 7.43 4.86 10.64
C VAL A 17 7.28 3.97 9.41
N TYR A 18 6.05 3.63 8.99
CA TYR A 18 5.81 2.86 7.77
C TYR A 18 6.09 3.65 6.48
N THR A 19 6.07 2.95 5.34
CA THR A 19 6.40 3.49 4.01
C THR A 19 5.29 4.32 3.35
N GLY A 20 4.13 4.48 3.99
CA GLY A 20 3.01 5.26 3.44
C GLY A 20 2.10 4.49 2.47
N THR A 21 2.35 3.20 2.23
CA THR A 21 1.54 2.36 1.34
C THR A 21 0.14 2.10 1.92
N SER A 22 -0.89 2.24 1.10
CA SER A 22 -2.30 2.02 1.48
C SER A 22 -2.98 1.08 0.48
N LEU A 23 -3.39 -0.11 0.93
CA LEU A 23 -3.96 -1.16 0.09
C LEU A 23 -5.29 -1.65 0.64
N LEU A 24 -6.22 -1.96 -0.26
CA LEU A 24 -7.42 -2.72 0.08
C LEU A 24 -7.08 -4.21 0.10
N ALA A 25 -7.49 -4.90 1.15
CA ALA A 25 -7.34 -6.36 1.22
C ALA A 25 -8.22 -7.03 0.16
N PRO A 26 -7.69 -7.99 -0.64
CA PRO A 26 -8.50 -8.70 -1.64
C PRO A 26 -9.67 -9.46 -1.01
N SER A 27 -10.78 -9.59 -1.74
CA SER A 27 -12.00 -10.27 -1.25
C SER A 27 -11.73 -11.66 -0.70
N ARG A 28 -10.90 -12.46 -1.40
CA ARG A 28 -10.50 -13.80 -0.95
C ARG A 28 -9.94 -13.82 0.48
N VAL A 29 -9.16 -12.81 0.87
CA VAL A 29 -8.52 -12.75 2.20
C VAL A 29 -9.57 -12.48 3.27
N ILE A 30 -10.50 -11.57 3.00
CA ILE A 30 -11.59 -11.24 3.93
C ILE A 30 -12.54 -12.42 4.08
N GLU A 31 -12.91 -13.06 2.97
CA GLU A 31 -13.78 -14.23 2.95
C GLU A 31 -13.17 -15.41 3.72
N GLU A 32 -11.86 -15.65 3.58
CA GLU A 32 -11.12 -16.71 4.29
C GLU A 32 -11.09 -16.53 5.82
N TRP A 33 -11.21 -15.30 6.33
CA TRP A 33 -11.29 -15.07 7.78
C TRP A 33 -12.56 -15.67 8.40
N ALA A 34 -13.61 -15.90 7.60
CA ALA A 34 -14.86 -16.54 8.00
C ALA A 34 -15.51 -15.91 9.26
N VAL A 35 -15.41 -14.58 9.40
CA VAL A 35 -15.98 -13.83 10.53
C VAL A 35 -17.45 -13.49 10.23
N PRO A 36 -18.43 -13.99 11.01
CA PRO A 36 -19.84 -13.69 10.76
C PRO A 36 -20.13 -12.18 10.82
N GLY A 37 -20.78 -11.67 9.77
CA GLY A 37 -21.14 -10.26 9.66
C GLY A 37 -20.03 -9.33 9.17
N LEU A 38 -18.87 -9.87 8.78
CA LEU A 38 -17.80 -9.11 8.12
C LEU A 38 -17.74 -9.50 6.64
N ASP A 39 -18.16 -8.59 5.76
CA ASP A 39 -18.09 -8.80 4.32
C ASP A 39 -17.07 -7.86 3.66
N HIS A 40 -16.53 -8.30 2.53
CA HIS A 40 -15.54 -7.51 1.79
C HIS A 40 -16.12 -6.17 1.28
N GLY A 41 -17.41 -6.11 0.94
CA GLY A 41 -18.04 -4.90 0.43
C GLY A 41 -18.15 -3.77 1.46
N ASP A 42 -18.50 -4.10 2.71
CA ASP A 42 -18.50 -3.16 3.84
C ASP A 42 -17.08 -2.63 4.10
N LEU A 43 -16.08 -3.52 4.09
CA LEU A 43 -14.68 -3.11 4.23
C LEU A 43 -14.21 -2.24 3.06
N ALA A 44 -14.54 -2.58 1.82
CA ALA A 44 -14.20 -1.79 0.64
C ALA A 44 -14.80 -0.39 0.72
N THR A 45 -16.09 -0.28 1.02
CA THR A 45 -16.80 1.01 1.17
C THR A 45 -16.15 1.91 2.23
N ARG A 46 -15.81 1.35 3.39
CA ARG A 46 -15.14 2.11 4.46
C ARG A 46 -13.70 2.48 4.08
N SER A 47 -12.99 1.58 3.41
CA SER A 47 -11.62 1.79 2.96
C SER A 47 -11.55 2.93 1.94
N GLU A 48 -12.48 2.98 0.98
CA GLU A 48 -12.58 4.08 0.01
C GLU A 48 -12.81 5.43 0.69
N ARG A 49 -13.73 5.50 1.67
CA ARG A 49 -13.95 6.72 2.46
C ARG A 49 -12.66 7.19 3.12
N TYR A 50 -11.99 6.31 3.87
CA TYR A 50 -10.78 6.68 4.60
C TYR A 50 -9.56 6.89 3.68
N ALA A 51 -9.53 6.27 2.50
CA ALA A 51 -8.53 6.55 1.48
C ALA A 51 -8.62 8.00 1.00
N GLY A 52 -9.85 8.48 0.77
CA GLY A 52 -10.11 9.90 0.44
C GLY A 52 -9.68 10.84 1.57
N GLU A 53 -10.08 10.57 2.82
CA GLU A 53 -9.71 11.38 3.98
C GLU A 53 -8.19 11.42 4.24
N ASN A 54 -7.49 10.33 3.93
CA ASN A 54 -6.05 10.20 4.16
C ASN A 54 -5.19 10.57 2.95
N ASN A 55 -5.74 11.13 1.87
CA ASN A 55 -4.98 11.51 0.68
C ASN A 55 -4.25 10.32 0.04
N VAL A 56 -4.90 9.17 -0.06
CA VAL A 56 -4.36 8.02 -0.82
C VAL A 56 -4.41 8.35 -2.31
N HIS A 57 -3.29 8.18 -3.00
CA HIS A 57 -3.15 8.48 -4.42
C HIS A 57 -2.04 7.64 -5.06
N LEU A 58 -2.06 7.57 -6.38
CA LEU A 58 -0.93 7.12 -7.18
C LEU A 58 0.05 8.30 -7.37
N LEU A 59 1.34 8.02 -7.34
CA LEU A 59 2.38 8.96 -7.76
C LEU A 59 2.30 9.20 -9.26
N GLU A 60 2.44 10.47 -9.64
CA GLU A 60 2.55 10.86 -11.05
C GLU A 60 3.82 10.28 -11.69
N PRO A 61 3.79 9.94 -12.98
CA PRO A 61 4.93 9.33 -13.67
C PRO A 61 6.29 10.05 -13.48
N PRO A 62 6.38 11.40 -13.47
CA PRO A 62 7.65 12.10 -13.23
C PRO A 62 8.23 11.94 -11.82
N LEU A 63 7.42 11.49 -10.86
CA LEU A 63 7.82 11.25 -9.47
C LEU A 63 8.20 9.79 -9.21
N ILE A 64 8.12 8.93 -10.23
CA ILE A 64 8.56 7.54 -10.13
C ILE A 64 10.08 7.50 -10.29
N ASN A 65 10.74 6.97 -9.26
CA ASN A 65 12.19 6.81 -9.25
C ASN A 65 12.68 5.76 -10.27
N ASP A 66 14.00 5.75 -10.49
CA ASP A 66 14.64 4.87 -11.45
C ASP A 66 14.48 3.38 -11.09
N ASN A 67 14.67 3.01 -9.82
CA ASN A 67 14.49 1.62 -9.38
C ASN A 67 13.10 1.04 -9.72
N ASN A 68 12.04 1.82 -9.50
CA ASN A 68 10.68 1.40 -9.81
C ASN A 68 10.45 1.33 -11.32
N ARG A 69 11.05 2.25 -12.10
CA ARG A 69 11.02 2.19 -13.56
C ARG A 69 11.69 0.90 -14.07
N LEU A 70 12.91 0.62 -13.63
CA LEU A 70 13.65 -0.60 -13.99
C LEU A 70 12.93 -1.88 -13.55
N PHE A 71 12.25 -1.84 -12.40
CA PHE A 71 11.41 -2.97 -11.95
C PHE A 71 10.27 -3.26 -12.93
N VAL A 72 9.54 -2.23 -13.35
CA VAL A 72 8.45 -2.37 -14.33
C VAL A 72 8.97 -2.84 -15.68
N GLU A 73 10.07 -2.26 -16.18
CA GLU A 73 10.72 -2.72 -17.43
C GLU A 73 11.11 -4.21 -17.36
N GLY A 74 11.63 -4.65 -16.22
CA GLY A 74 11.94 -6.07 -15.99
C GLY A 74 10.71 -6.97 -15.99
N CYS A 75 9.63 -6.54 -15.33
CA CYS A 75 8.34 -7.24 -15.36
C CYS A 75 7.80 -7.36 -16.79
N GLU A 76 7.79 -6.28 -17.56
CA GLU A 76 7.33 -6.24 -18.94
C GLU A 76 8.13 -7.21 -19.83
N ALA A 77 9.47 -7.21 -19.70
CA ALA A 77 10.34 -8.12 -20.44
C ALA A 77 10.07 -9.61 -20.16
N LEU A 78 9.51 -9.92 -18.98
CA LEU A 78 9.13 -11.27 -18.56
C LEU A 78 7.64 -11.59 -18.82
N GLY A 79 6.87 -10.64 -19.34
CA GLY A 79 5.42 -10.78 -19.54
C GLY A 79 4.63 -10.79 -18.22
N TRP A 80 5.13 -10.13 -17.19
CA TRP A 80 4.46 -9.99 -15.89
C TRP A 80 3.68 -8.69 -15.78
N GLU A 81 2.56 -8.74 -15.07
CA GLU A 81 1.78 -7.57 -14.72
C GLU A 81 2.37 -6.91 -13.46
N ALA A 82 2.62 -5.61 -13.55
CA ALA A 82 3.10 -4.79 -12.44
C ALA A 82 2.15 -3.61 -12.24
N GLU A 83 1.85 -3.31 -10.98
CA GLU A 83 0.98 -2.19 -10.60
C GLU A 83 1.71 -1.28 -9.61
N GLN A 84 1.35 0.01 -9.63
CA GLN A 84 1.85 0.95 -8.65
C GLN A 84 1.08 0.83 -7.34
N PHE A 85 1.80 0.79 -6.22
CA PHE A 85 1.17 0.86 -4.90
C PHE A 85 0.64 2.27 -4.61
N PRO A 86 -0.63 2.42 -4.19
CA PRO A 86 -1.15 3.69 -3.69
C PRO A 86 -0.43 4.10 -2.40
N ILE A 87 -0.13 5.39 -2.29
CA ILE A 87 0.53 5.99 -1.14
C ILE A 87 -0.32 7.10 -0.54
N ASN A 88 -0.08 7.45 0.73
CA ASN A 88 -0.76 8.57 1.39
C ASN A 88 0.18 9.71 1.84
N VAL A 89 1.41 9.72 1.33
CA VAL A 89 2.43 10.72 1.67
C VAL A 89 2.22 11.99 0.84
N LYS A 90 2.12 13.14 1.51
CA LYS A 90 2.06 14.45 0.84
C LYS A 90 3.47 14.96 0.56
N GLY A 91 3.70 15.52 -0.64
CA GLY A 91 5.01 16.05 -1.02
C GLY A 91 6.08 14.97 -1.19
N CYS A 92 5.69 13.77 -1.61
CA CYS A 92 6.66 12.74 -1.94
C CYS A 92 7.47 13.17 -3.17
N HIS A 93 8.79 13.22 -3.03
CA HIS A 93 9.71 13.61 -4.11
C HIS A 93 10.31 12.41 -4.85
N GLY A 94 9.68 11.24 -4.78
CA GLY A 94 10.18 10.05 -5.46
C GLY A 94 11.56 9.63 -4.95
N SER A 95 11.80 9.72 -3.64
CA SER A 95 13.13 9.50 -3.07
C SER A 95 13.53 8.02 -3.09
N SER A 96 14.20 7.63 -4.16
CA SER A 96 15.10 6.46 -4.25
C SER A 96 16.03 6.75 -5.42
N LEU A 97 17.32 6.46 -5.31
CA LEU A 97 18.25 6.51 -6.45
C LEU A 97 17.76 5.58 -7.56
#